data_AF-A0A6N9TQW3-F1
#
_entry.id   AF-A0A6N9TQW3-F1
#
_cell.length_a   1.000
_cell.length_b   1.000
_cell.length_c   1.000
_cell.angle_alpha   90.00
_cell.angle_beta   90.00
_cell.angle_gamma   90.00
#
_symmetry.space_group_name_H-M   'P 1'
#
loop_
_entity.id
_entity.type
_entity.pdbx_description
1 polymer ?
#
loop_
_entity_poly.entity_id
_entity_poly.type
_entity_poly.pdbx_seq_one_letter_code
_entity_poly.pdbx_strand_id
1 'polypeptide(L)' 'PEEEARLFYVGLTRASERLVLCHAGRRRLHGRRLPGRPSPFLDRIPPALREARGPAAPAGRRRPRQRTLF' A
#
# COMPACT_ATOMS: atom_id res chain seq x y z
N PRO A 1 7.25 2.32 -20.74
CA PRO A 1 6.04 2.92 -20.11
C PRO A 1 4.73 2.27 -20.54
N GLU A 2 4.52 2.04 -21.85
CA GLU A 2 3.28 1.44 -22.36
C GLU A 2 3.06 0.01 -21.88
N GLU A 3 4.13 -0.80 -21.82
CA GLU A 3 4.00 -2.19 -21.35
C GLU A 3 3.60 -2.28 -19.88
N GLU A 4 4.19 -1.44 -19.03
CA GLU A 4 3.81 -1.36 -17.61
C GLU A 4 2.35 -0.90 -17.43
N ALA A 5 1.86 -0.01 -18.32
CA ALA A 5 0.47 0.40 -18.33
C ALA A 5 -0.46 -0.75 -18.75
N ARG A 6 -0.06 -1.56 -19.74
CA ARG A 6 -0.78 -2.77 -20.13
C ARG A 6 -0.84 -3.78 -18.98
N LEU A 7 0.28 -4.02 -18.29
CA LEU A 7 0.32 -4.89 -17.11
C LEU A 7 -0.60 -4.40 -15.99
N PHE A 8 -0.61 -3.09 -15.73
CA PHE A 8 -1.50 -2.49 -14.74
C PHE A 8 -2.99 -2.66 -15.12
N TYR A 9 -3.34 -2.42 -16.38
CA TYR A 9 -4.69 -2.60 -16.91
C TYR A 9 -5.17 -4.06 -16.81
N VAL A 10 -4.32 -5.01 -17.19
CA VAL A 10 -4.61 -6.44 -17.05
C VAL A 10 -4.85 -6.77 -15.57
N GLY A 11 -3.95 -6.33 -14.67
CA GLY A 11 -4.13 -6.54 -13.23
C GLY A 11 -5.44 -5.95 -12.68
N LEU A 12 -5.84 -4.76 -13.13
CA LEU A 12 -7.11 -4.11 -12.78
C LEU A 12 -8.32 -4.95 -13.19
N THR A 13 -8.31 -5.47 -14.40
CA THR A 13 -9.42 -6.24 -14.99
C THR A 13 -9.47 -7.70 -14.52
N ARG A 14 -8.50 -8.16 -13.71
CA ARG A 14 -8.57 -9.47 -13.05
C ARG A 14 -9.56 -9.52 -11.89
N ALA A 15 -9.86 -8.37 -11.28
CA ALA A 15 -10.79 -8.30 -10.15
C ALA A 15 -12.23 -8.18 -10.66
N SER A 16 -13.12 -9.06 -10.20
CA SER A 16 -14.54 -9.02 -10.60
C SER A 16 -15.39 -8.06 -9.77
N GLU A 17 -15.24 -8.08 -8.44
CA GLU A 17 -16.09 -7.29 -7.53
C GLU A 17 -15.33 -6.19 -6.77
N ARG A 18 -14.15 -6.52 -6.21
CA ARG A 18 -13.38 -5.59 -5.38
C ARG A 18 -11.89 -5.65 -5.71
N LEU A 19 -11.32 -4.48 -5.92
CA LEU A 19 -9.88 -4.29 -6.11
C LEU A 19 -9.28 -3.55 -4.91
N VAL A 20 -8.19 -4.07 -4.36
CA VAL A 20 -7.41 -3.42 -3.31
C VAL A 20 -6.00 -3.19 -3.83
N LEU A 21 -5.59 -1.93 -3.90
CA LEU A 21 -4.24 -1.52 -4.26
C LEU A 21 -3.51 -1.05 -3.01
N CYS A 22 -2.27 -1.50 -2.82
CA CYS A 22 -1.46 -1.12 -1.68
C CYS A 22 -0.06 -0.68 -2.10
N HIS A 23 0.53 0.23 -1.32
CA HIS A 23 1.93 0.61 -1.46
C HIS A 23 2.57 0.72 -0.08
N ALA A 24 3.88 0.57 -0.01
CA ALA A 24 4.65 0.73 1.22
C ALA A 24 5.55 1.95 1.10
N GLY A 25 5.54 2.83 2.11
CA GLY A 25 6.39 4.02 2.14
C GLY A 25 7.89 3.71 2.23
N ARG A 26 8.26 2.52 2.70
CA ARG A 26 9.65 1.98 2.68
C ARG A 26 9.62 0.48 2.45
N ARG A 27 10.57 -0.05 1.70
CA ARG A 27 10.74 -1.50 1.44
C ARG A 27 12.20 -1.90 1.56
N ARG A 28 12.45 -3.14 1.97
CA ARG A 28 13.78 -3.75 1.85
C ARG A 28 13.87 -4.42 0.48
N LEU A 29 14.85 -4.02 -0.32
CA LEU A 29 15.10 -4.58 -1.64
C LEU A 29 16.60 -4.83 -1.76
N HIS A 30 17.00 -6.06 -2.10
CA HIS A 30 18.40 -6.47 -2.20
C HIS A 30 19.25 -6.02 -0.98
N GLY A 31 18.72 -6.24 0.23
CA GLY A 31 19.37 -5.88 1.50
C GLY A 31 19.28 -4.41 1.91
N ARG A 32 18.91 -3.50 1.00
CA ARG A 32 18.85 -2.05 1.27
C ARG A 32 17.43 -1.60 1.62
N ARG A 33 17.31 -0.66 2.57
CA ARG A 33 16.02 0.01 2.87
C ARG A 33 15.86 1.18 1.90
N LEU A 34 14.86 1.10 1.03
CA LEU A 34 14.57 2.13 0.03
C LEU A 34 13.23 2.81 0.33
N PRO A 35 13.09 4.13 0.09
CA PRO A 35 11.80 4.79 0.10
C PRO A 35 10.93 4.25 -1.06
N GLY A 36 9.65 4.01 -0.78
CA GLY A 36 8.67 3.58 -1.76
C GLY A 36 7.70 4.71 -2.06
N ARG A 37 7.81 5.30 -3.25
CA ARG A 37 6.80 6.26 -3.75
C ARG A 37 5.60 5.47 -4.29
N PRO A 38 4.36 6.02 -4.20
CA PRO A 38 3.21 5.44 -4.86
C PRO A 38 3.45 5.30 -6.37
N SER A 39 2.81 4.30 -6.99
CA SER A 39 2.89 4.12 -8.45
C SER A 39 2.19 5.29 -9.16
N PRO A 40 2.78 5.88 -10.22
CA PRO A 40 2.15 6.94 -10.99
C PRO A 40 0.87 6.49 -11.70
N PHE A 41 0.67 5.18 -11.88
CA PHE A 41 -0.58 4.64 -12.44
C PHE A 41 -1.78 4.80 -11.49
N LEU A 42 -1.55 4.99 -10.19
CA LEU A 42 -2.63 5.26 -9.24
C LEU A 42 -3.32 6.59 -9.56
N ASP A 43 -2.57 7.61 -9.96
CA ASP A 43 -3.10 8.96 -10.28
C ASP A 43 -3.95 8.99 -11.54
N ARG A 44 -3.90 7.93 -12.36
CA ARG A 44 -4.75 7.77 -13.54
C ARG A 44 -6.15 7.26 -13.18
N ILE A 45 -6.34 6.71 -11.99
CA ILE A 45 -7.66 6.24 -11.54
C ILE A 45 -8.47 7.46 -11.09
N PRO A 46 -9.66 7.70 -11.68
CA PRO A 46 -10.52 8.80 -11.27
C PRO A 46 -10.80 8.77 -9.75
N PRO A 47 -10.74 9.91 -9.05
CA PRO A 47 -10.94 9.96 -7.60
C PRO A 47 -12.31 9.45 -7.17
N ALA A 48 -13.34 9.61 -8.01
CA ALA A 48 -14.69 9.10 -7.76
C ALA A 48 -14.78 7.56 -7.70
N LEU A 49 -13.77 6.85 -8.25
CA LEU A 49 -13.74 5.38 -8.30
C LEU A 49 -12.80 4.76 -7.27
N ARG A 50 -12.16 5.56 -6.41
CA ARG A 50 -11.17 5.07 -5.43
C ARG A 50 -11.40 5.66 -4.04
N GLU A 51 -11.31 4.80 -3.03
CA GLU A 51 -11.25 5.20 -1.63
C GLU A 51 -9.78 5.19 -1.19
N ALA A 52 -9.21 6.35 -0.86
CA ALA A 52 -7.86 6.44 -0.33
C ALA A 52 -7.86 6.15 1.18
N ARG A 53 -7.31 5.00 1.57
CA ARG A 53 -7.02 4.73 2.99
C ARG A 53 -5.61 5.23 3.29
N GLY A 54 -5.55 6.34 4.04
CA GLY A 54 -4.30 6.86 4.58
C GLY A 54 -3.58 5.81 5.45
N PRO A 55 -2.29 6.01 5.76
CA PRO A 55 -1.58 5.13 6.68
C PRO A 55 -2.40 5.04 7.97
N ALA A 56 -2.79 3.82 8.34
CA ALA A 56 -3.42 3.59 9.63
C ALA A 56 -2.51 4.23 10.69
N ALA A 57 -3.06 5.11 11.53
CA ALA A 57 -2.32 5.69 12.64
C ALA A 57 -1.58 4.54 13.35
N PRO A 58 -0.28 4.70 13.67
CA PRO A 58 0.49 3.61 14.26
C PRO A 58 -0.31 3.11 15.45
N ALA A 59 -0.74 1.85 15.40
CA ALA A 59 -1.40 1.21 16.53
C ALA A 59 -0.48 1.46 17.72
N GLY A 60 -0.90 2.36 18.61
CA GLY A 60 -0.03 2.91 19.64
C GLY A 60 0.62 1.73 20.33
N ARG A 61 1.96 1.71 20.38
CA ARG A 61 2.74 0.64 21.02
C ARG A 61 2.05 0.33 22.35
N ARG A 62 1.27 -0.74 22.38
CA ARG A 62 0.56 -1.15 23.58
C ARG A 62 1.67 -1.74 24.42
N ARG A 63 2.31 -0.89 25.24
CA ARG A 63 3.36 -1.31 26.16
C ARG A 63 2.75 -2.49 26.93
N PRO A 64 3.30 -3.71 26.82
CA PRO A 64 2.82 -4.78 27.67
C PRO A 64 2.97 -4.24 29.10
N ARG A 65 1.84 -4.08 29.80
CA ARG A 65 1.86 -3.69 31.20
C ARG A 65 2.62 -4.82 31.89
N GLN A 66 3.88 -4.58 32.22
CA GLN A 66 4.64 -5.48 33.06
C GLN A 66 3.86 -5.50 34.38
N ARG A 67 3.07 -6.57 34.57
CA ARG A 67 2.48 -6.86 35.86
C ARG A 67 3.69 -7.18 36.72
N THR A 68 4.08 -6.24 37.57
CA THR A 68 5.04 -6.50 38.63
C THR A 68 4.52 -7.69 39.41
N LEU A 69 5.21 -8.81 39.26
CA LEU A 69 5.14 -9.93 40.20
C LEU A 69 5.85 -9.40 41.44
N PHE A 70 5.06 -8.95 42.42
CA PHE A 70 5.51 -8.99 43.80
C PHE A 70 5.65 -10.46 44.20
#